data_AF-A0A1C6EL45-F1
#
_entry.id   AF-A0A1C6EL45-F1
#
_cell.length_a   1.000
_cell.length_b   1.000
_cell.length_c   1.000
_cell.angle_alpha   90.00
_cell.angle_beta   90.00
_cell.angle_gamma   90.00
#
_symmetry.space_group_name_H-M   'P 1'
#
loop_
_entity.id
_entity.type
_entity.pdbx_description
1 polymer ?
#
loop_
_entity_poly.entity_id
_entity_poly.type
_entity_poly.pdbx_seq_one_letter_code
_entity_poly.pdbx_strand_id
1 'polypeptide(L)'
;MHRSEIEYVKEAYKTNWMSTVGKNINEVERMACEYIGCKYAVALSSGTASLHMAMRLAEIEAYCMPKVGHGALEKKESLLF
;
A
#
# COMPACT_ATOMS: atom_id res chain seq x y z
N MET A 1 22.31 7.85 4.07
CA MET A 1 22.12 7.73 2.62
C MET A 1 23.48 7.39 2.03
N HIS A 2 23.67 6.14 1.63
CA HIS A 2 24.90 5.69 0.99
C HIS A 2 24.89 6.09 -0.50
N ARG A 3 25.97 5.75 -1.23
CA ARG A 3 26.13 6.18 -2.64
C ARG A 3 25.11 5.54 -3.59
N SER A 4 24.50 4.42 -3.25
CA SER A 4 23.58 3.70 -4.14
C SER A 4 22.18 4.31 -4.14
N GLU A 5 21.67 4.75 -2.98
CA GLU A 5 20.31 5.30 -2.87
C GLU A 5 20.16 6.59 -3.69
N ILE A 6 21.20 7.42 -3.73
CA ILE A 6 21.18 8.67 -4.51
C ILE A 6 21.14 8.39 -6.03
N GLU A 7 21.69 7.28 -6.50
CA GLU A 7 21.61 6.93 -7.92
C GLU A 7 20.17 6.56 -8.32
N TYR A 8 19.42 5.86 -7.47
CA TYR A 8 18.00 5.57 -7.72
C TYR A 8 17.14 6.85 -7.76
N VAL A 9 17.43 7.82 -6.88
CA VAL A 9 16.76 9.13 -6.89
C VAL A 9 17.09 9.90 -8.16
N LYS A 10 18.36 9.91 -8.59
CA LYS A 10 18.78 10.53 -9.85
C LYS A 10 18.15 9.85 -11.07
N GLU A 11 18.03 8.52 -11.08
CA GLU A 11 17.35 7.77 -12.14
C GLU A 11 15.89 8.18 -12.24
N ALA A 12 15.16 8.22 -11.12
CA ALA A 12 13.76 8.65 -11.07
C ALA A 12 13.60 10.09 -11.59
N TYR A 13 14.52 10.99 -11.22
CA TYR A 13 14.53 12.36 -11.73
C TYR A 13 14.74 12.41 -13.26
N LYS A 14 15.79 11.73 -13.76
CA LYS A 14 16.14 11.70 -15.20
C LYS A 14 15.04 11.08 -16.07
N THR A 15 14.33 10.10 -15.53
CA THR A 15 13.25 9.38 -16.22
C THR A 15 11.87 10.01 -15.99
N ASN A 16 11.81 11.17 -15.30
CA ASN A 16 10.61 11.93 -15.00
C ASN A 16 9.54 11.18 -14.18
N TRP A 17 9.96 10.26 -13.32
CA TRP A 17 9.11 9.48 -12.42
C TRP A 17 9.18 10.01 -10.98
N MET A 18 8.86 11.30 -10.79
CA MET A 18 8.78 11.96 -9.49
C MET A 18 7.34 11.96 -8.94
N SER A 19 6.65 10.83 -9.06
CA SER A 19 5.24 10.67 -8.68
C SER A 19 5.04 9.36 -7.92
N THR A 20 3.79 9.00 -7.62
CA THR A 20 3.40 7.71 -7.03
C THR A 20 3.43 6.55 -8.03
N VAL A 21 4.14 6.73 -9.14
CA VAL A 21 4.28 5.76 -10.23
C VAL A 21 5.73 5.81 -10.71
N GLY A 22 6.28 4.64 -11.06
CA GLY A 22 7.64 4.57 -11.60
C GLY A 22 8.32 3.22 -11.34
N LYS A 23 9.37 2.96 -12.11
CA LYS A 23 10.14 1.69 -12.07
C LYS A 23 10.65 1.35 -10.66
N ASN A 24 11.15 2.33 -9.91
CA ASN A 24 11.67 2.10 -8.57
C ASN A 24 10.60 1.55 -7.61
N ILE A 25 9.35 1.99 -7.75
CA ILE A 25 8.23 1.51 -6.92
C ILE A 25 7.92 0.06 -7.27
N ASN A 26 7.78 -0.25 -8.57
CA ASN A 26 7.53 -1.61 -9.05
C ASN A 26 8.62 -2.59 -8.58
N GLU A 27 9.89 -2.19 -8.60
CA GLU A 27 10.99 -3.02 -8.13
C GLU A 27 10.94 -3.26 -6.62
N VAL A 28 10.61 -2.24 -5.81
CA VAL A 28 10.45 -2.43 -4.37
C VAL A 28 9.30 -3.39 -4.07
N GLU A 29 8.17 -3.27 -4.78
CA GLU A 29 7.04 -4.19 -4.63
C GLU A 29 7.43 -5.63 -5.01
N ARG A 30 8.12 -5.82 -6.13
CA ARG A 30 8.64 -7.14 -6.56
C ARG A 30 9.59 -7.74 -5.52
N MET A 31 10.58 -6.96 -5.07
CA MET A 31 11.56 -7.41 -4.07
C MET A 31 10.89 -7.75 -2.74
N ALA A 32 9.87 -6.97 -2.33
CA ALA A 32 9.11 -7.25 -1.12
C ALA A 32 8.35 -8.58 -1.23
N CYS A 33 7.70 -8.86 -2.37
CA CYS A 33 7.07 -10.16 -2.64
C CYS A 33 8.06 -11.31 -2.54
N GLU A 34 9.23 -11.19 -3.16
CA GLU A 34 10.27 -12.22 -3.16
C GLU A 34 10.85 -12.46 -1.76
N TYR A 35 11.09 -11.39 -1.00
CA TYR A 35 11.65 -11.47 0.35
C TYR A 35 10.67 -12.09 1.34
N ILE A 36 9.39 -11.72 1.28
CA ILE A 36 8.35 -12.17 2.22
C ILE A 36 7.78 -13.53 1.79
N GLY A 37 7.79 -13.84 0.50
CA GLY A 37 7.12 -15.01 -0.07
C GLY A 37 5.62 -14.80 -0.29
N CYS A 38 5.18 -13.57 -0.53
CA CYS A 38 3.77 -13.26 -0.84
C CYS A 38 3.56 -13.05 -2.34
N LYS A 39 2.30 -13.18 -2.79
CA LYS A 39 1.94 -13.06 -4.21
C LYS A 39 1.93 -11.62 -4.71
N TYR A 40 1.57 -10.67 -3.83
CA TYR A 40 1.42 -9.26 -4.17
C TYR A 40 1.91 -8.38 -3.02
N ALA A 41 2.44 -7.20 -3.38
CA ALA A 41 2.81 -6.13 -2.47
C ALA A 41 2.40 -4.79 -3.12
N VAL A 42 2.03 -3.83 -2.28
CA VAL A 42 1.65 -2.48 -2.72
C VAL A 42 2.41 -1.47 -1.87
N ALA A 43 3.20 -0.63 -2.50
CA ALA A 43 3.96 0.41 -1.83
C ALA A 43 3.06 1.61 -1.52
N LEU A 44 3.06 2.03 -0.25
CA LEU A 44 2.27 3.18 0.22
C LEU A 44 3.19 4.22 0.87
N SER A 45 2.65 5.41 1.08
CA SER A 45 3.41 6.56 1.62
C SER A 45 3.96 6.33 3.03
N SER A 46 3.35 5.43 3.81
CA SER A 46 3.77 5.10 5.18
C SER A 46 3.22 3.75 5.65
N GLY A 47 3.78 3.23 6.75
CA GLY A 47 3.25 2.07 7.45
C GLY A 47 1.82 2.27 7.98
N THR A 48 1.50 3.47 8.48
CA THR A 48 0.15 3.79 8.96
C THR A 48 -0.89 3.73 7.83
N ALA A 49 -0.57 4.28 6.65
CA ALA A 49 -1.43 4.15 5.48
C ALA A 49 -1.62 2.68 5.06
N SER A 50 -0.57 1.86 5.20
CA SER A 50 -0.63 0.43 4.91
C SER A 50 -1.59 -0.31 5.83
N LEU A 51 -1.51 -0.06 7.14
CA LEU A 51 -2.45 -0.62 8.11
C LEU A 51 -3.89 -0.16 7.86
N HIS A 52 -4.07 1.12 7.55
CA HIS A 52 -5.39 1.67 7.23
C HIS A 52 -6.02 0.98 6.02
N MET A 53 -5.28 0.83 4.91
CA MET A 53 -5.77 0.15 3.71
C MET A 53 -6.03 -1.34 3.94
N ALA A 54 -5.16 -2.02 4.69
CA ALA A 54 -5.35 -3.42 5.04
C ALA A 54 -6.65 -3.63 5.84
N MET A 55 -6.90 -2.80 6.85
CA MET A 55 -8.14 -2.86 7.63
C MET A 55 -9.36 -2.55 6.76
N ARG A 56 -9.27 -1.52 5.91
CA ARG A 56 -10.36 -1.15 5.01
C ARG A 56 -10.73 -2.27 4.04
N LEU A 57 -9.74 -3.00 3.52
CA LEU A 57 -9.98 -4.15 2.65
C LEU A 57 -10.63 -5.31 3.40
N ALA A 58 -10.14 -5.62 4.61
CA ALA A 58 -10.71 -6.67 5.47
C ALA A 58 -12.17 -6.37 5.84
N GLU A 59 -12.51 -5.11 6.11
CA GLU A 59 -13.89 -4.67 6.33
C GLU A 59 -14.79 -4.93 5.11
N ILE A 60 -14.32 -4.59 3.91
CA ILE A 60 -15.08 -4.78 2.67
C ILE A 60 -15.26 -6.27 2.39
N GLU A 61 -14.25 -7.09 2.64
CA GLU A 61 -14.32 -8.55 2.48
C GLU A 61 -15.29 -9.19 3.47
N ALA A 62 -15.30 -8.74 4.73
CA ALA A 62 -16.18 -9.28 5.77
C ALA A 62 -17.64 -8.77 5.66
N TYR A 63 -17.86 -7.51 5.27
CA TYR A 63 -19.15 -6.83 5.38
C TYR A 63 -19.71 -6.25 4.08
N CYS A 64 -19.05 -6.49 2.94
CA CYS A 64 -19.33 -5.91 1.63
C CYS A 64 -19.07 -4.39 1.56
N MET A 65 -19.16 -3.82 0.36
CA MET A 65 -18.95 -2.39 0.13
C MET A 65 -20.05 -1.55 0.81
N PRO A 66 -19.71 -0.62 1.71
CA PRO A 66 -20.70 0.25 2.34
C PRO A 66 -21.24 1.28 1.36
N LYS A 67 -22.42 1.83 1.67
CA LYS A 67 -22.98 2.96 0.91
C LYS A 67 -22.05 4.18 1.03
N VAL A 68 -22.03 5.01 -0.01
CA VAL A 68 -21.27 6.28 0.01
C VAL A 68 -21.68 7.11 1.23
N GLY A 69 -20.69 7.69 1.91
CA GLY A 69 -20.88 8.48 3.13
C GLY A 69 -21.08 7.65 4.40
N HIS A 70 -21.07 6.31 4.33
CA HIS A 70 -21.28 5.43 5.48
C HIS A 70 -20.04 4.57 5.77
N GLY A 71 -19.79 4.32 7.06
CA GLY A 71 -18.71 3.43 7.50
C GLY A 71 -19.10 1.95 7.30
N ALA A 72 -18.13 1.08 7.02
CA ALA A 72 -18.40 -0.36 6.90
C ALA A 72 -18.97 -0.98 8.19
N LEU A 73 -18.68 -0.36 9.34
CA LEU A 73 -19.11 -0.79 10.67
C LEU A 73 -20.31 -0.01 11.23
N GLU A 74 -20.85 0.99 10.52
CA GLU A 74 -21.81 1.95 11.07
C GLU A 74 -23.10 1.34 11.64
N LYS A 75 -23.50 0.17 11.13
CA LYS A 75 -24.67 -0.58 11.62
C LYS A 75 -24.34 -2.03 11.97
N LYS A 76 -23.06 -2.31 12.18
CA LYS A 76 -22.61 -3.62 12.63
C LYS A 76 -22.42 -3.48 14.14
N GLU A 77 -23.39 -4.00 14.89
CA GLU A 77 -23.15 -4.36 16.29
C GLU A 77 -21.85 -5.16 16.28
N SER A 78 -20.81 -4.61 16.93
CA SER A 78 -19.55 -5.31 17.04
C SER A 78 -19.84 -6.70 17.61
N LEU A 79 -19.57 -7.75 16.83
CA LEU A 79 -19.26 -9.08 17.35
C LEU A 79 -17.91 -8.99 18.08
N LEU A 80 -17.84 -8.11 19.07
CA LEU A 80 -16.95 -8.18 20.19
C LEU A 80 -17.62 -9.16 21.15
N PHE A 81 -16.85 -10.17 21.54
CA PHE A 81 -17.20 -11.13 22.58
C PHE A 81 -17.82 -10.46 23.82
#